data_AF-X1GF49-F1
#
_entry.id   AF-X1GF49-F1
#
_cell.length_a   1.000
_cell.length_b   1.000
_cell.length_c   1.000
_cell.angle_alpha   90.00
_cell.angle_beta   90.00
_cell.angle_gamma   90.00
#
_symmetry.space_group_name_H-M   'P 1'
#
loop_
_entity.id
_entity.type
_entity.pdbx_description
1 polymer ?
#
loop_
_entity_poly.entity_id
_entity_poly.type
_entity_poly.pdbx_seq_one_letter_code
_entity_poly.pdbx_strand_id
1 'polypeptide(L)'
;AQQPVDLVVCGRQAIDGDTAQVPPQTAEKLGWPQVTYVECVEEAAGGRLRARRNTGEGAERVECPLPCLLTVTDQAPAARPPSAKRIMAVKKARSRAEIEGEMPDPAQARARAEALQARGLLITQWDLEDISADLAWCGRDGSPTKVKRIQSVVLKGSGFKKVEPTEEAIATMVHELIEDHTIG
;
A
#
# COMPACT_ATOMS: atom_id res chain seq x y z
N ALA A 1 -24.18 14.14 -1.41
CA ALA A 1 -23.50 14.03 -2.72
C ALA A 1 -22.06 13.60 -2.46
N GLN A 2 -21.55 12.59 -3.17
CA GLN A 2 -20.11 12.29 -3.13
C GLN A 2 -19.35 13.49 -3.68
N GLN A 3 -18.32 13.93 -2.96
CA GLN A 3 -17.44 14.99 -3.45
C GLN A 3 -16.59 14.40 -4.59
N PRO A 4 -16.34 15.17 -5.67
CA PRO A 4 -15.43 14.73 -6.72
C PRO A 4 -14.05 14.45 -6.11
N VAL A 5 -13.45 13.33 -6.50
CA VAL A 5 -12.11 12.94 -6.05
C VAL A 5 -11.10 13.50 -7.02
N ASP A 6 -10.20 14.36 -6.53
CA ASP A 6 -9.13 14.94 -7.35
C ASP A 6 -7.84 14.13 -7.29
N LEU A 7 -7.54 13.47 -6.16
CA LEU A 7 -6.28 12.78 -5.97
C LEU A 7 -6.47 11.48 -5.18
N VAL A 8 -5.91 10.40 -5.70
CA VAL A 8 -5.79 9.11 -4.99
C VAL A 8 -4.32 8.85 -4.68
N VAL A 9 -4.04 8.57 -3.42
CA VAL A 9 -2.69 8.26 -2.93
C VAL A 9 -2.62 6.80 -2.52
N CYS A 10 -1.69 6.06 -3.09
CA CYS A 10 -1.40 4.68 -2.73
C CYS A 10 0.06 4.53 -2.27
N GLY A 11 0.34 3.51 -1.47
CA GLY A 11 1.73 3.05 -1.31
C GLY A 11 2.24 2.40 -2.60
N ARG A 12 3.56 2.38 -2.83
CA ARG A 12 4.19 1.72 -3.98
C ARG A 12 3.82 0.24 -4.06
N GLN A 13 4.01 -0.49 -2.97
CA GLN A 13 3.71 -1.91 -2.86
C GLN A 13 3.29 -2.26 -1.43
N ALA A 14 2.49 -3.29 -1.28
CA ALA A 14 2.24 -3.92 0.01
C ALA A 14 3.27 -5.03 0.23
N ILE A 15 3.84 -5.10 1.44
CA ILE A 15 4.98 -5.98 1.79
C ILE A 15 4.62 -7.47 1.89
N ASP A 16 3.33 -7.79 1.86
CA ASP A 16 2.80 -9.14 1.85
C ASP A 16 2.82 -9.76 0.43
N GLY A 17 2.48 -8.96 -0.59
CA GLY A 17 2.42 -9.39 -1.99
C GLY A 17 3.57 -8.93 -2.87
N ASP A 18 4.23 -7.81 -2.55
CA ASP A 18 5.40 -7.23 -3.25
C ASP A 18 5.26 -7.07 -4.78
N THR A 19 4.04 -6.91 -5.29
CA THR A 19 3.80 -6.83 -6.75
C THR A 19 3.93 -5.42 -7.32
N ALA A 20 3.66 -4.39 -6.50
CA ALA A 20 3.51 -3.00 -6.94
C ALA A 20 2.50 -2.76 -8.09
N GLN A 21 1.55 -3.69 -8.31
CA GLN A 21 0.68 -3.70 -9.49
C GLN A 21 -0.69 -3.04 -9.29
N VAL A 22 -1.23 -3.07 -8.07
CA VAL A 22 -2.62 -2.66 -7.81
C VAL A 22 -2.85 -1.18 -8.17
N PRO A 23 -2.03 -0.21 -7.72
CA PRO A 23 -2.34 1.19 -8.01
C PRO A 23 -2.30 1.53 -9.51
N PRO A 24 -1.30 1.09 -10.30
CA PRO A 24 -1.30 1.30 -11.75
C PRO A 24 -2.49 0.68 -12.47
N GLN A 25 -2.89 -0.54 -12.09
CA GLN A 25 -4.05 -1.20 -12.68
C GLN A 25 -5.36 -0.47 -12.33
N THR A 26 -5.47 0.07 -11.11
CA THR A 26 -6.61 0.90 -10.71
C THR A 26 -6.68 2.19 -11.53
N ALA A 27 -5.54 2.88 -11.72
CA ALA A 27 -5.49 4.09 -12.54
C ALA A 27 -5.92 3.82 -13.99
N GLU A 28 -5.41 2.73 -14.59
CA GLU A 28 -5.80 2.29 -15.93
C GLU A 28 -7.30 2.01 -16.04
N LYS A 29 -7.87 1.26 -15.09
CA LYS A 29 -9.31 0.95 -15.07
C LYS A 29 -10.20 2.18 -14.90
N LEU A 30 -9.71 3.20 -14.21
CA LEU A 30 -10.39 4.49 -14.06
C LEU A 30 -10.16 5.42 -15.26
N GLY A 31 -9.22 5.11 -16.15
CA GLY A 31 -8.78 5.99 -17.23
C GLY A 31 -8.06 7.25 -16.73
N TRP A 32 -7.41 7.17 -15.56
CA TRP A 32 -6.78 8.32 -14.92
C TRP A 32 -5.26 8.34 -15.17
N PRO A 33 -4.65 9.53 -15.30
CA PRO A 33 -3.20 9.68 -15.22
C PRO A 33 -2.64 9.09 -13.94
N GLN A 34 -1.44 8.52 -14.03
CA GLN A 34 -0.73 7.99 -12.89
C GLN A 34 0.70 8.52 -12.77
N VAL A 35 1.16 8.72 -11.53
CA VAL A 35 2.57 9.02 -11.22
C VAL A 35 3.07 8.05 -10.16
N THR A 36 3.95 7.15 -10.55
CA THR A 36 4.53 6.15 -9.64
C THR A 36 5.87 6.62 -9.08
N TYR A 37 6.28 6.04 -7.94
CA TYR A 37 7.56 6.32 -7.27
C TYR A 37 7.73 7.80 -6.87
N VAL A 38 6.64 8.45 -6.45
CA VAL A 38 6.67 9.84 -5.98
C VAL A 38 7.48 9.94 -4.69
N GLU A 39 8.48 10.81 -4.70
CA GLU A 39 9.27 11.19 -3.52
C GLU A 39 8.69 12.44 -2.85
N CYS A 40 8.19 13.37 -3.66
CA CYS A 40 7.73 14.67 -3.20
C CYS A 40 6.61 15.21 -4.10
N VAL A 41 5.50 15.62 -3.49
CA VAL A 41 4.47 16.41 -4.16
C VAL A 41 4.85 17.88 -4.00
N GLU A 42 5.13 18.55 -5.12
CA GLU A 42 5.53 19.97 -5.11
C GLU A 42 4.28 20.87 -5.15
N GLU A 43 3.25 20.50 -5.91
CA GLU A 43 1.99 21.25 -6.03
C GLU A 43 0.83 20.32 -6.41
N ALA A 44 -0.35 20.55 -5.83
CA ALA A 44 -1.60 19.89 -6.19
C ALA A 44 -2.75 20.91 -6.15
N ALA A 45 -2.78 21.80 -7.14
CA ALA A 45 -3.72 22.92 -7.24
C ALA A 45 -4.01 23.24 -8.71
N GLY A 46 -5.05 24.06 -8.96
CA GLY A 46 -5.35 24.53 -10.33
C GLY A 46 -5.69 23.41 -11.33
N GLY A 47 -6.18 22.27 -10.84
CA GLY A 47 -6.49 21.11 -11.70
C GLY A 47 -5.27 20.32 -12.18
N ARG A 48 -4.09 20.52 -11.57
CA ARG A 48 -2.85 19.83 -11.93
C ARG A 48 -2.11 19.32 -10.70
N LEU A 49 -1.39 18.23 -10.89
CA LEU A 49 -0.39 17.71 -9.96
C LEU A 49 0.99 17.97 -10.54
N ARG A 50 1.90 18.52 -9.74
CA ARG A 50 3.34 18.57 -10.00
C ARG A 50 4.08 17.80 -8.91
N ALA A 51 4.85 16.80 -9.30
CA ALA A 51 5.54 15.91 -8.37
C ALA A 51 6.93 15.56 -8.88
N ARG A 52 7.81 15.21 -7.94
CA ARG A 52 9.11 14.61 -8.22
C ARG A 52 9.03 13.11 -7.98
N ARG A 53 9.42 12.30 -8.98
CA ARG A 53 9.50 10.84 -8.88
C ARG A 53 10.91 10.32 -9.09
N ASN A 54 11.18 9.17 -8.49
CA ASN A 54 12.44 8.45 -8.64
C ASN A 54 12.42 7.53 -9.87
N THR A 55 13.50 7.50 -10.66
CA THR A 55 13.65 6.63 -11.84
C THR A 55 14.69 5.52 -11.66
N GLY A 56 15.32 5.43 -10.49
CA GLY A 56 16.44 4.53 -10.18
C GLY A 56 17.80 5.19 -10.42
N GLU A 57 17.94 5.97 -11.49
CA GLU A 57 19.18 6.69 -11.85
C GLU A 57 19.15 8.17 -11.45
N GLY A 58 18.02 8.64 -10.94
CA GLY A 58 17.83 10.03 -10.54
C GLY A 58 16.37 10.34 -10.24
N ALA A 59 16.00 11.60 -10.45
CA ALA A 59 14.65 12.08 -10.22
C ALA A 59 14.14 12.92 -11.37
N GLU A 60 12.87 12.72 -11.72
CA GLU A 60 12.16 13.49 -12.73
C GLU A 60 11.09 14.35 -12.07
N ARG A 61 10.93 15.59 -12.57
CA ARG A 61 9.73 16.39 -12.28
C ARG A 61 8.70 16.13 -13.36
N VAL A 62 7.51 15.75 -12.95
CA VAL A 62 6.40 15.43 -13.83
C VAL A 62 5.18 16.26 -13.47
N GLU A 63 4.35 16.50 -14.47
CA GLU A 63 3.09 17.22 -14.33
C GLU A 63 1.96 16.45 -15.03
N CYS A 64 0.79 16.35 -14.40
CA CYS A 64 -0.39 15.73 -14.99
C CYS A 64 -1.69 16.45 -14.56
N PRO A 65 -2.79 16.34 -15.32
CA PRO A 65 -4.08 16.88 -14.91
C PRO A 65 -4.69 16.05 -13.77
N LEU A 66 -5.52 16.70 -12.96
CA LEU A 66 -6.41 16.05 -11.99
C LEU A 66 -7.73 15.65 -12.67
N PRO A 67 -8.37 14.52 -12.29
CA PRO A 67 -7.96 13.63 -11.22
C PRO A 67 -6.78 12.74 -11.59
N CYS A 68 -5.95 12.37 -10.61
CA CYS A 68 -4.84 11.45 -10.84
C CYS A 68 -4.63 10.50 -9.67
N LEU A 69 -3.94 9.39 -9.96
CA LEU A 69 -3.48 8.45 -8.94
C LEU A 69 -1.96 8.54 -8.80
N LEU A 70 -1.46 8.64 -7.58
CA LEU A 70 -0.02 8.58 -7.33
C LEU A 70 0.36 7.46 -6.38
N THR A 71 1.59 6.97 -6.51
CA THR A 71 2.19 6.05 -5.55
C THR A 71 3.37 6.68 -4.83
N VAL A 72 3.41 6.54 -3.51
CA VAL A 72 4.51 7.02 -2.66
C VAL A 72 5.45 5.87 -2.28
N THR A 73 6.73 6.18 -2.12
CA THR A 73 7.75 5.23 -1.65
C THR A 73 7.96 5.36 -0.14
N ASP A 74 8.89 4.58 0.40
CA ASP A 74 9.37 4.68 1.78
C ASP A 74 10.15 5.98 2.06
N GLN A 75 10.51 6.73 1.02
CA GLN A 75 11.09 8.06 1.12
C GLN A 75 10.06 9.14 1.51
N ALA A 76 8.77 8.79 1.53
CA ALA A 76 7.74 9.68 2.04
C ALA A 76 7.99 10.01 3.53
N PRO A 77 7.61 11.22 3.99
CA PRO A 77 7.75 11.56 5.40
C PRO A 77 7.06 10.54 6.31
N ALA A 78 7.71 10.22 7.42
CA ALA A 78 7.16 9.29 8.40
C ALA A 78 5.74 9.73 8.84
N ALA A 79 4.85 8.74 8.97
CA ALA A 79 3.49 9.00 9.43
C ALA A 79 3.53 9.71 10.79
N ARG A 80 2.74 10.78 10.93
CA ARG A 80 2.65 11.52 12.19
C ARG A 80 2.29 10.58 13.34
N PRO A 81 2.86 10.76 14.55
CA PRO A 81 2.51 9.93 15.69
C PRO A 81 1.01 10.05 16.01
N PRO A 82 0.39 8.96 16.49
CA PRO A 82 -1.03 8.97 16.78
C PRO A 82 -1.32 9.83 18.03
N SER A 83 -2.29 10.75 17.93
CA SER A 83 -2.69 11.58 19.06
C SER A 83 -3.57 10.77 20.01
N ALA A 84 -3.19 10.67 21.28
CA ALA A 84 -3.98 9.98 22.31
C ALA A 84 -5.42 10.49 22.39
N LYS A 85 -5.63 11.82 22.31
CA LYS A 85 -6.97 12.43 22.28
C LYS A 85 -7.79 11.95 21.09
N ARG A 86 -7.20 11.90 19.89
CA ARG A 86 -7.90 11.43 18.68
C ARG A 86 -8.22 9.94 18.76
N ILE A 87 -7.29 9.13 19.27
CA ILE A 87 -7.52 7.69 19.50
C ILE A 87 -8.70 7.52 20.45
N MET A 88 -8.72 8.22 21.59
CA MET A 88 -9.83 8.10 22.55
C MET A 88 -11.18 8.53 21.97
N ALA A 89 -11.18 9.56 21.09
CA ALA A 89 -12.39 10.02 20.43
C ALA A 89 -13.00 8.94 19.51
N VAL A 90 -12.16 8.20 18.78
CA VAL A 90 -12.61 7.16 17.82
C VAL A 90 -12.54 5.74 18.35
N LYS A 91 -12.09 5.51 19.59
CA LYS A 91 -11.89 4.18 20.20
C LYS A 91 -13.13 3.27 20.13
N LYS A 92 -14.31 3.86 20.17
CA LYS A 92 -15.60 3.16 20.14
C LYS A 92 -16.18 3.01 18.72
N ALA A 93 -15.43 3.40 17.68
CA ALA A 93 -15.86 3.21 16.32
C ALA A 93 -15.97 1.71 15.99
N ARG A 94 -17.01 1.34 15.24
CA ARG A 94 -17.33 -0.04 14.86
C ARG A 94 -17.94 -0.08 13.48
N SER A 95 -17.74 -1.18 12.77
CA SER A 95 -18.51 -1.53 11.56
C SER A 95 -19.83 -2.21 11.93
N ARG A 96 -20.72 -2.40 10.94
CA ARG A 96 -21.99 -3.12 11.14
C ARG A 96 -21.76 -4.58 11.53
N ALA A 97 -20.87 -5.28 10.83
CA ALA A 97 -20.56 -6.68 11.11
C ALA A 97 -19.96 -6.88 12.52
N GLU A 98 -19.13 -5.95 13.01
CA GLU A 98 -18.62 -6.03 14.38
C GLU A 98 -19.74 -5.88 15.42
N ILE A 99 -20.69 -4.95 15.20
CA ILE A 99 -21.82 -4.75 16.11
C ILE A 99 -22.72 -5.98 16.14
N GLU A 100 -23.02 -6.55 14.98
CA GLU A 100 -23.84 -7.77 14.85
C GLU A 100 -23.16 -8.97 15.53
N GLY A 101 -21.83 -9.06 15.46
CA GLY A 101 -21.07 -10.07 16.20
C GLY A 101 -21.05 -9.87 17.72
N GLU A 102 -21.03 -8.62 18.19
CA GLU A 102 -21.09 -8.27 19.62
C GLU A 102 -22.51 -8.40 20.20
N MET A 103 -23.55 -8.20 19.37
CA MET A 103 -24.96 -8.11 19.78
C MET A 103 -25.85 -9.02 18.90
N PRO A 104 -26.15 -10.25 19.36
CA PRO A 104 -26.97 -11.19 18.58
C PRO A 104 -28.43 -10.76 18.39
N ASP A 105 -28.96 -9.87 19.23
CA ASP A 105 -30.30 -9.31 19.08
C ASP A 105 -30.31 -8.20 18.00
N PRO A 106 -31.01 -8.39 16.87
CA PRO A 106 -31.01 -7.43 15.76
C PRO A 106 -31.54 -6.04 16.15
N ALA A 107 -32.50 -5.97 17.09
CA ALA A 107 -33.05 -4.69 17.52
C ALA A 107 -32.00 -3.86 18.28
N GLN A 108 -31.22 -4.52 19.15
CA GLN A 108 -30.13 -3.89 19.89
C GLN A 108 -28.97 -3.50 18.97
N ALA A 109 -28.60 -4.38 18.03
CA ALA A 109 -27.55 -4.10 17.05
C ALA A 109 -27.89 -2.86 16.20
N ARG A 110 -29.13 -2.75 15.73
CA ARG A 110 -29.62 -1.58 15.00
C ARG A 110 -29.56 -0.31 15.83
N ALA A 111 -30.11 -0.33 17.05
CA ALA A 111 -30.08 0.83 17.94
C ALA A 111 -28.64 1.28 18.24
N ARG A 112 -27.72 0.31 18.39
CA ARG A 112 -26.30 0.58 18.58
C ARG A 112 -25.66 1.25 17.35
N ALA A 113 -25.94 0.74 16.16
CA ALA A 113 -25.42 1.31 14.91
C ALA A 113 -25.92 2.75 14.70
N GLU A 114 -27.21 3.01 14.93
CA GLU A 114 -27.81 4.35 14.84
C GLU A 114 -27.16 5.31 15.85
N ALA A 115 -26.93 4.86 17.09
CA ALA A 115 -26.25 5.66 18.12
C ALA A 115 -24.78 5.97 17.78
N LEU A 116 -24.06 5.04 17.13
CA LEU A 116 -22.69 5.28 16.67
C LEU A 116 -22.66 6.19 15.44
N GLN A 117 -23.61 6.04 14.51
CA GLN A 117 -23.75 6.89 13.33
C GLN A 117 -24.01 8.35 13.73
N ALA A 118 -24.92 8.59 14.67
CA ALA A 118 -25.21 9.92 15.21
C ALA A 118 -23.99 10.61 15.83
N ARG A 119 -22.98 9.83 16.24
CA ARG A 119 -21.72 10.31 16.82
C ARG A 119 -20.56 10.34 15.83
N GLY A 120 -20.79 9.98 14.56
CA GLY A 120 -19.73 9.86 13.54
C GLY A 120 -18.73 8.72 13.81
N LEU A 121 -19.15 7.70 14.55
CA LEU A 121 -18.32 6.55 14.94
C LEU A 121 -18.70 5.26 14.22
N LEU A 122 -19.74 5.27 13.41
CA LEU A 122 -20.06 4.12 12.57
C LEU A 122 -19.10 4.09 11.36
N ILE A 123 -18.27 3.05 11.29
CA ILE A 123 -17.45 2.77 10.12
C ILE A 123 -18.39 2.24 9.04
N THR A 124 -18.46 2.96 7.92
CA THR A 124 -19.28 2.53 6.78
C THR A 124 -18.68 1.24 6.22
N GLN A 125 -19.53 0.23 6.07
CA GLN A 125 -19.18 -1.06 5.49
C GLN A 125 -19.98 -1.19 4.20
N TRP A 126 -19.30 -1.60 3.13
CA TRP A 126 -19.92 -1.89 1.84
C TRP A 126 -19.75 -3.36 1.53
N ASP A 127 -20.79 -3.96 0.96
CA ASP A 127 -20.72 -5.26 0.32
C ASP A 127 -20.66 -5.13 -1.22
N LEU A 128 -20.79 -6.26 -1.92
CA LEU A 128 -20.73 -6.31 -3.38
C LEU A 128 -21.94 -5.63 -4.04
N GLU A 129 -23.10 -5.65 -3.38
CA GLU A 129 -24.32 -5.01 -3.87
C GLU A 129 -24.23 -3.49 -3.71
N ASP A 130 -23.74 -3.03 -2.55
CA ASP A 130 -23.53 -1.61 -2.24
C ASP A 130 -22.68 -0.89 -3.29
N ILE A 131 -21.66 -1.57 -3.83
CA ILE A 131 -20.76 -1.03 -4.85
C ILE A 131 -21.14 -1.42 -6.28
N SER A 132 -22.23 -2.18 -6.46
CA SER A 132 -22.66 -2.72 -7.76
C SER A 132 -21.52 -3.46 -8.48
N ALA A 133 -20.82 -4.34 -7.74
CA ALA A 133 -19.66 -5.04 -8.24
C ALA A 133 -20.01 -6.02 -9.38
N ASP A 134 -19.20 -6.03 -10.43
CA ASP A 134 -19.23 -7.11 -11.41
C ASP A 134 -18.55 -8.36 -10.82
N LEU A 135 -19.38 -9.37 -10.50
CA LEU A 135 -18.92 -10.63 -9.90
C LEU A 135 -17.94 -11.40 -10.80
N ALA A 136 -18.00 -11.20 -12.13
CA ALA A 136 -17.06 -11.84 -13.06
C ALA A 136 -15.62 -11.32 -12.90
N TRP A 137 -15.44 -10.14 -12.29
CA TRP A 137 -14.14 -9.53 -12.02
C TRP A 137 -13.72 -9.62 -10.55
N CYS A 138 -14.51 -10.32 -9.72
CA CYS A 138 -14.30 -10.37 -8.28
C CYS A 138 -13.67 -11.69 -7.82
N GLY A 139 -12.83 -11.59 -6.79
CA GLY A 139 -12.24 -12.74 -6.10
C GLY A 139 -11.43 -13.67 -7.01
N ARG A 140 -11.44 -14.95 -6.66
CA ARG A 140 -10.65 -15.99 -7.34
C ARG A 140 -11.07 -16.18 -8.80
N ASP A 141 -12.38 -16.10 -9.08
CA ASP A 141 -12.92 -16.41 -10.40
C ASP A 141 -12.60 -15.29 -11.40
N GLY A 142 -12.63 -14.04 -10.96
CA GLY A 142 -12.19 -12.89 -11.75
C GLY A 142 -10.67 -12.70 -11.83
N SER A 143 -9.88 -13.47 -11.08
CA SER A 143 -8.43 -13.34 -11.06
C SER A 143 -7.78 -14.07 -12.24
N PRO A 144 -6.99 -13.41 -13.11
CA PRO A 144 -6.28 -14.08 -14.18
C PRO A 144 -5.18 -15.00 -13.64
N THR A 145 -4.44 -14.55 -12.64
CA THR A 145 -3.36 -15.29 -11.98
C THR A 145 -3.90 -16.14 -10.82
N LYS A 146 -3.33 -17.34 -10.63
CA LYS A 146 -3.66 -18.22 -9.49
C LYS A 146 -2.36 -18.73 -8.86
N VAL A 147 -2.19 -18.49 -7.57
CA VAL A 147 -1.05 -19.03 -6.82
C VAL A 147 -1.23 -20.55 -6.67
N LYS A 148 -0.33 -21.32 -7.30
CA LYS A 148 -0.41 -22.79 -7.31
C LYS A 148 0.26 -23.44 -6.10
N ARG A 149 1.37 -22.88 -5.65
CA ARG A 149 2.18 -23.43 -4.56
C ARG A 149 2.95 -22.29 -3.89
N ILE A 150 3.03 -22.33 -2.56
CA ILE A 150 3.87 -21.45 -1.74
C ILE A 150 4.98 -22.32 -1.17
N GLN A 151 6.23 -21.88 -1.28
CA GLN A 151 7.39 -22.55 -0.72
C GLN A 151 8.15 -21.57 0.14
N SER A 152 8.37 -21.92 1.40
CA SER A 152 9.20 -21.11 2.29
C SER A 152 10.66 -21.42 2.01
N VAL A 153 11.40 -20.44 1.50
CA VAL A 153 12.85 -20.55 1.35
C VAL A 153 13.48 -20.37 2.72
N VAL A 154 14.06 -21.44 3.26
CA VAL A 154 14.89 -21.37 4.46
C VAL A 154 16.33 -21.21 3.98
N LEU A 155 16.92 -20.04 4.22
CA LEU A 155 18.34 -19.82 3.94
C LEU A 155 19.17 -20.76 4.83
N LYS A 156 19.90 -21.69 4.21
CA LYS A 156 20.70 -22.72 4.92
C LYS A 156 22.14 -22.28 5.23
N GLY A 157 22.57 -21.12 4.73
CA GLY A 157 23.92 -20.61 4.92
C GLY A 157 23.97 -19.53 5.99
N SER A 158 24.66 -19.81 7.09
CA SER A 158 25.09 -18.81 8.09
C SER A 158 26.59 -18.93 8.33
N GLY A 159 27.37 -19.04 7.25
CA GLY A 159 28.82 -18.97 7.31
C GLY A 159 29.27 -17.51 7.20
N PHE A 160 30.17 -17.08 8.07
CA PHE A 160 30.94 -15.86 7.85
C PHE A 160 32.42 -16.23 7.90
N LYS A 161 33.22 -15.66 7.01
CA LYS A 161 34.67 -15.78 7.02
C LYS A 161 35.24 -14.45 7.48
N LYS A 162 36.02 -14.47 8.55
CA LYS A 162 36.76 -13.28 8.97
C LYS A 162 38.03 -13.20 8.12
N VAL A 163 38.23 -12.05 7.49
CA VAL A 163 39.42 -11.76 6.66
C VAL A 163 40.30 -10.80 7.44
N GLU A 164 41.57 -11.16 7.61
CA GLU A 164 42.53 -10.28 8.26
C GLU A 164 42.93 -9.13 7.33
N PRO A 165 43.26 -7.94 7.85
CA PRO A 165 43.56 -6.76 7.04
C PRO A 165 44.99 -6.80 6.48
N THR A 166 45.34 -7.87 5.76
CA THR A 166 46.60 -8.02 5.03
C THR A 166 46.36 -8.11 3.52
N GLU A 167 47.37 -7.77 2.73
CA GLU A 167 47.26 -7.72 1.27
C GLU A 167 46.93 -9.10 0.69
N GLU A 168 47.56 -10.17 1.21
CA GLU A 168 47.35 -11.54 0.77
C GLU A 168 45.94 -12.06 1.12
N ALA A 169 45.44 -11.70 2.31
CA ALA A 169 44.11 -12.10 2.77
C ALA A 169 43.01 -11.39 1.98
N ILE A 170 43.21 -10.12 1.64
CA ILE A 170 42.31 -9.35 0.78
C ILE A 170 42.33 -9.90 -0.65
N ALA A 171 43.50 -10.20 -1.21
CA ALA A 171 43.61 -10.79 -2.55
C ALA A 171 42.88 -12.14 -2.64
N THR A 172 43.03 -12.98 -1.61
CA THR A 172 42.32 -14.26 -1.52
C THR A 172 40.80 -14.06 -1.44
N MET A 173 40.33 -13.11 -0.61
CA MET A 173 38.91 -12.78 -0.52
C MET A 173 38.34 -12.30 -1.86
N VAL A 174 39.04 -11.42 -2.58
CA VAL A 174 38.59 -10.93 -3.89
C VAL A 174 38.50 -12.08 -4.90
N HIS A 175 39.46 -13.00 -4.89
CA HIS A 175 39.42 -14.17 -5.76
C HIS A 175 38.20 -15.05 -5.46
N GLU A 176 37.96 -15.38 -4.19
CA GLU A 176 36.79 -16.16 -3.75
C GLU A 176 35.47 -15.48 -4.16
N LEU A 177 35.36 -14.15 -4.01
CA LEU A 177 34.16 -13.41 -4.40
C LEU A 177 33.90 -13.39 -5.92
N ILE A 178 34.95 -13.46 -6.74
CA ILE A 178 34.84 -13.58 -8.19
C ILE A 178 34.38 -14.99 -8.57
N GLU A 179 34.99 -16.03 -7.98
CA GLU A 179 34.60 -17.42 -8.20
C GLU A 179 33.14 -17.68 -7.78
N ASP A 180 32.71 -17.10 -6.67
CA ASP A 180 31.34 -17.19 -6.15
C ASP A 180 30.34 -16.27 -6.89
N HIS A 181 30.77 -15.59 -7.96
CA HIS A 181 29.95 -14.63 -8.73
C HIS A 181 29.27 -13.55 -7.87
N THR A 182 29.92 -13.18 -6.78
CA THR A 182 29.46 -12.09 -5.90
C THR A 182 29.96 -10.74 -6.41
N ILE A 183 31.17 -10.69 -6.99
CA ILE A 183 31.75 -9.51 -7.63
C ILE A 183 32.37 -9.91 -8.97
N GLY A 184 31.98 -9.25 -10.05
CA GLY A 184 32.41 -9.57 -11.42
C GLY A 184 31.30 -10.26 -12.21
#